data_AF-A0A917JN97-F1
#
_entry.id   AF-A0A917JN97-F1
#
_cell.length_a   1.000
_cell.length_b   1.000
_cell.length_c   1.000
_cell.angle_alpha   90.00
_cell.angle_beta   90.00
_cell.angle_gamma   90.00
#
_symmetry.space_group_name_H-M   'P 1'
#
loop_
_entity.id
_entity.type
_entity.pdbx_description
1 polymer ?
#
loop_
_entity_poly.entity_id
_entity_poly.type
_entity_poly.pdbx_seq_one_letter_code
_entity_poly.pdbx_strand_id
1 'polypeptide(L)'
;MTRYQKHLAIGINWTEQELEESEFECKALGGFKKSAWFMYTVARDRINAPGWPIYINGVAIDDHQGHDPFQFDGMAYTSVYRAIQHYAKHKSLDHKFLADLVRVLGERRFGFCIRLAQIHIAASAEMKRHVLAELQQQEHDN
;
A
#
# COMPACT_ATOMS: atom_id res chain seq x y z
N MET A 1 19.77 6.44 -15.54
CA MET A 1 19.75 5.10 -16.16
C MET A 1 18.40 4.44 -15.93
N THR A 2 17.35 4.81 -16.66
CA THR A 2 15.97 4.25 -16.48
C THR A 2 15.42 3.58 -17.75
N ARG A 3 16.14 3.68 -18.88
CA ARG A 3 15.64 3.37 -20.22
C ARG A 3 15.32 1.88 -20.46
N TYR A 4 15.87 0.96 -19.66
CA TYR A 4 15.67 -0.50 -19.81
C TYR A 4 15.12 -1.19 -18.56
N GLN A 5 14.83 -0.44 -17.50
CA GLN A 5 14.40 -0.98 -16.21
C GLN A 5 13.11 -1.79 -16.31
N LYS A 6 12.19 -1.40 -17.19
CA LYS A 6 10.92 -2.12 -17.43
C LYS A 6 11.13 -3.44 -18.18
N HIS A 7 12.12 -3.52 -19.07
CA HIS A 7 12.38 -4.71 -19.88
C HIS A 7 13.24 -5.74 -19.13
N LEU A 8 14.11 -5.27 -18.23
CA LEU A 8 15.01 -6.09 -17.39
C LEU A 8 14.40 -6.43 -16.02
N ALA A 9 13.07 -6.32 -15.86
CA ALA A 9 12.38 -6.63 -14.62
C ALA A 9 12.33 -8.15 -14.38
N ILE A 10 13.37 -8.66 -13.74
CA ILE A 10 13.54 -10.08 -13.41
C ILE A 10 12.51 -10.50 -12.36
N GLY A 11 11.89 -11.66 -12.56
CA GLY A 11 10.81 -12.16 -11.72
C GLY A 11 9.44 -11.52 -11.95
N ILE A 12 9.33 -10.57 -12.88
CA ILE A 12 8.04 -10.11 -13.44
C ILE A 12 7.90 -10.57 -14.89
N ASN A 13 8.95 -10.44 -15.70
CA ASN A 13 8.94 -10.75 -17.13
C ASN A 13 9.75 -12.00 -17.51
N TRP A 14 10.48 -12.60 -16.57
CA TRP A 14 11.43 -13.67 -16.85
C TRP A 14 11.37 -14.70 -15.72
N THR A 15 11.21 -15.96 -16.10
CA THR A 15 11.50 -17.11 -15.24
C THR A 15 13.00 -17.43 -15.25
N GLU A 16 13.46 -18.23 -14.29
CA GLU A 16 14.86 -18.68 -14.21
C GLU A 16 15.31 -19.36 -15.51
N GLN A 17 14.46 -20.25 -16.04
CA GLN A 17 14.72 -21.03 -17.25
C GLN A 17 14.76 -20.13 -18.51
N GLU A 18 13.78 -19.24 -18.68
CA GLU A 18 13.77 -18.30 -19.83
C GLU A 18 14.97 -17.35 -19.81
N LEU A 19 15.41 -16.95 -18.61
CA LEU A 19 16.60 -16.13 -18.46
C LEU A 19 17.86 -16.94 -18.81
N GLU A 20 17.95 -18.22 -18.42
CA GLU A 20 19.03 -19.15 -18.78
C GLU A 20 19.08 -19.52 -20.27
N GLU A 21 17.95 -19.47 -20.97
CA GLU A 21 17.88 -19.77 -22.42
C GLU A 21 18.00 -18.50 -23.29
N SER A 22 17.89 -17.31 -22.69
CA SER A 22 17.95 -16.04 -23.42
C SER A 22 19.29 -15.79 -24.13
N GLU A 23 19.24 -15.23 -25.34
CA GLU A 23 20.40 -14.90 -26.19
C GLU A 23 21.18 -13.65 -25.74
N PHE A 24 21.35 -13.44 -24.43
CA PHE A 24 22.20 -12.37 -23.89
C PHE A 24 23.71 -12.69 -24.05
N GLU A 25 24.14 -13.09 -25.25
CA GLU A 25 25.51 -13.53 -25.58
C GLU A 25 26.50 -12.37 -25.82
N CYS A 26 26.01 -11.13 -25.85
CA CYS A 26 26.88 -9.96 -25.91
C CYS A 26 27.77 -9.87 -24.66
N LYS A 27 29.08 -9.56 -24.82
CA LYS A 27 30.07 -9.42 -23.72
C LYS A 27 29.59 -8.58 -22.53
N ALA A 28 28.70 -7.62 -22.75
CA ALA A 28 28.14 -6.77 -21.69
C ALA A 28 26.97 -7.40 -20.92
N LEU A 29 26.21 -8.32 -21.53
CA LEU A 29 24.97 -8.89 -20.97
C LEU A 29 25.13 -10.36 -20.54
N GLY A 30 26.20 -11.04 -20.95
CA GLY A 30 26.50 -12.41 -20.49
C GLY A 30 26.74 -12.51 -18.98
N GLY A 31 27.30 -11.46 -18.37
CA GLY A 31 27.45 -11.36 -16.91
C GLY A 31 26.14 -11.01 -16.19
N PHE A 32 25.24 -10.28 -16.88
CA PHE A 32 23.91 -9.98 -16.37
C PHE A 32 23.12 -11.28 -16.20
N LYS A 33 22.98 -12.10 -17.24
CA LYS A 33 22.29 -13.41 -17.21
C LYS A 33 22.64 -14.30 -16.00
N LYS A 34 23.93 -14.39 -15.67
CA LYS A 34 24.44 -15.23 -14.56
C LYS A 34 24.12 -14.69 -13.16
N SER A 35 24.08 -13.37 -12.98
CA SER A 35 23.94 -12.74 -11.66
C SER A 35 22.54 -12.20 -11.41
N ALA A 36 21.78 -12.00 -12.48
CA ALA A 36 20.44 -11.47 -12.55
C ALA A 36 19.43 -12.20 -11.65
N TRP A 37 19.31 -13.52 -11.81
CA TRP A 37 18.37 -14.32 -11.02
C TRP A 37 18.78 -14.37 -9.54
N PHE A 38 20.07 -14.56 -9.28
CA PHE A 38 20.61 -14.52 -7.92
C PHE A 38 20.32 -13.17 -7.23
N MET A 39 20.52 -12.05 -7.92
CA MET A 39 20.20 -10.71 -7.41
C MET A 39 18.70 -10.51 -7.18
N TYR A 40 17.85 -11.03 -8.06
CA TYR A 40 16.40 -11.04 -7.85
C TYR A 40 16.02 -11.82 -6.58
N THR A 41 16.55 -13.03 -6.42
CA THR A 41 16.31 -13.88 -5.25
C THR A 41 16.77 -13.19 -3.96
N VAL A 42 17.98 -12.63 -3.93
CA VAL A 42 18.49 -11.86 -2.79
C VAL A 42 17.60 -10.65 -2.49
N ALA A 43 17.15 -9.92 -3.50
CA ALA A 43 16.26 -8.77 -3.30
C ALA A 43 14.89 -9.19 -2.77
N ARG A 44 14.31 -10.27 -3.32
CA ARG A 44 13.05 -10.86 -2.85
C ARG A 44 13.16 -11.31 -1.40
N ASP A 45 14.23 -12.03 -1.07
CA ASP A 45 14.45 -12.59 0.26
C ASP A 45 14.70 -11.48 1.29
N ARG A 46 15.30 -10.34 0.90
CA ARG A 46 15.40 -9.15 1.77
C ARG A 46 14.06 -8.50 2.07
N ILE A 47 13.15 -8.47 1.09
CA ILE A 47 11.80 -7.91 1.27
C ILE A 47 10.95 -8.84 2.14
N ASN A 48 11.13 -10.15 1.97
CA ASN A 48 10.39 -11.18 2.69
C ASN A 48 11.06 -11.64 4.00
N ALA A 49 12.18 -11.03 4.39
CA ALA A 49 12.88 -11.39 5.61
C ALA A 49 11.95 -11.13 6.80
N PRO A 50 11.63 -12.15 7.62
CA PRO A 50 10.83 -11.93 8.82
C PRO A 50 11.56 -10.94 9.72
N GLY A 51 10.79 -10.12 10.43
CA GLY A 51 11.33 -9.26 11.48
C GLY A 51 12.05 -10.10 12.55
N TRP A 52 12.80 -9.41 13.42
CA TRP A 52 13.42 -10.09 14.55
C TRP A 52 12.32 -10.59 15.50
N PRO A 53 12.38 -11.85 15.97
CA PRO A 53 11.41 -12.35 16.94
C PRO A 53 11.55 -11.56 18.24
N ILE A 54 10.44 -11.01 18.73
CA ILE A 54 10.42 -10.18 19.92
C ILE A 54 10.13 -11.07 21.13
N TYR A 55 10.90 -10.92 22.20
CA TYR A 55 10.70 -11.64 23.45
C TYR A 55 10.55 -10.63 24.60
N ILE A 56 9.55 -10.81 25.45
CA ILE A 56 9.44 -10.10 26.74
C ILE A 56 9.54 -11.13 27.86
N ASN A 57 10.53 -10.97 28.74
CA ASN A 57 10.76 -11.87 29.89
C ASN A 57 10.85 -13.35 29.50
N GLY A 58 11.45 -13.67 28.34
CA GLY A 58 11.60 -15.04 27.84
C GLY A 58 10.35 -15.63 27.18
N VAL A 59 9.24 -14.88 27.14
CA VAL A 59 8.04 -15.24 26.38
C VAL A 59 8.14 -14.64 24.99
N ALA A 60 8.07 -15.48 23.96
CA ALA A 60 7.97 -15.02 22.57
C ALA A 60 6.65 -14.25 22.39
N ILE A 61 6.74 -13.02 21.89
CA ILE A 61 5.58 -12.29 21.41
C ILE A 61 5.37 -12.74 19.98
N ASP A 62 4.20 -13.33 19.73
CA ASP A 62 3.74 -13.53 18.37
C ASP A 62 3.35 -12.17 17.78
N ASP A 63 4.25 -11.57 16.99
CA ASP A 63 3.98 -10.37 16.19
C ASP A 63 3.13 -10.71 14.95
N HIS A 64 2.69 -11.97 14.79
CA HIS A 64 1.55 -12.31 13.94
C HIS A 64 0.22 -11.92 14.60
N GLN A 65 0.17 -10.77 15.28
CA GLN A 65 -1.10 -10.05 15.41
C GLN A 65 -1.51 -9.63 14.01
N GLY A 66 -2.17 -10.57 13.34
CA GLY A 66 -3.01 -10.32 12.19
C GLY A 66 -3.95 -9.19 12.58
N HIS A 67 -3.59 -7.99 12.18
CA HIS A 67 -4.62 -7.03 11.85
C HIS A 67 -5.45 -7.71 10.78
N ASP A 68 -6.69 -8.05 11.12
CA ASP A 68 -7.68 -8.43 10.12
C ASP A 68 -7.58 -7.38 9.01
N PRO A 69 -7.25 -7.80 7.78
CA PRO A 69 -7.05 -6.84 6.71
C PRO A 69 -8.35 -6.06 6.55
N PHE A 70 -8.23 -4.74 6.51
CA PHE A 70 -9.40 -3.89 6.30
C PHE A 70 -9.95 -4.19 4.90
N GLN A 71 -11.16 -4.75 4.84
CA GLN A 71 -11.80 -5.09 3.58
C GLN A 71 -12.78 -4.00 3.17
N PHE A 72 -12.63 -3.51 1.95
CA PHE A 72 -13.55 -2.55 1.38
C PHE A 72 -13.62 -2.73 -0.13
N ASP A 73 -14.83 -2.73 -0.69
CA ASP A 73 -15.06 -2.81 -2.14
C ASP A 73 -14.40 -4.04 -2.81
N GLY A 74 -14.42 -5.18 -2.11
CA GLY A 74 -13.80 -6.44 -2.57
C GLY A 74 -12.27 -6.47 -2.50
N MET A 75 -11.63 -5.43 -1.97
CA MET A 75 -10.17 -5.36 -1.79
C MET A 75 -9.79 -5.48 -0.31
N ALA A 76 -8.71 -6.21 -0.04
CA ALA A 76 -8.12 -6.36 1.29
C ALA A 76 -6.91 -5.43 1.43
N TYR A 77 -6.95 -4.53 2.42
CA TYR A 77 -5.88 -3.59 2.73
C TYR A 77 -5.20 -3.97 4.05
N THR A 78 -3.90 -3.74 4.16
CA THR A 78 -3.17 -4.02 5.41
C THR A 78 -3.59 -3.10 6.57
N SER A 79 -4.25 -1.98 6.28
CA SER A 79 -4.91 -1.12 7.26
C SER A 79 -5.90 -0.15 6.60
N VAL A 80 -6.79 0.45 7.40
CA VAL A 80 -7.67 1.55 6.95
C VAL A 80 -6.87 2.71 6.36
N TYR A 81 -5.71 3.02 6.95
CA TYR A 81 -4.81 4.07 6.44
C TYR A 81 -4.35 3.79 5.01
N ARG A 82 -4.01 2.53 4.70
CA ARG A 82 -3.62 2.12 3.35
C ARG A 82 -4.78 2.22 2.36
N ALA A 83 -6.00 1.92 2.79
CA ALA A 83 -7.20 2.16 1.98
C ALA A 83 -7.41 3.66 1.71
N ILE A 84 -7.27 4.53 2.72
CA ILE A 84 -7.36 5.98 2.58
C ILE A 84 -6.35 6.48 1.53
N GLN A 85 -5.08 6.07 1.65
CA GLN A 85 -4.03 6.45 0.69
C GLN A 85 -4.37 5.99 -0.74
N HIS A 86 -4.85 4.76 -0.89
CA HIS A 86 -5.24 4.21 -2.18
C HIS A 86 -6.36 5.04 -2.83
N TYR A 87 -7.45 5.30 -2.11
CA TYR A 87 -8.59 6.04 -2.65
C TYR A 87 -8.29 7.53 -2.83
N ALA A 88 -7.52 8.15 -1.93
CA ALA A 88 -7.12 9.55 -2.09
C ALA A 88 -6.31 9.74 -3.37
N LYS A 89 -5.38 8.82 -3.67
CA LYS A 89 -4.59 8.86 -4.90
C LYS A 89 -5.43 8.55 -6.15
N HIS A 90 -6.25 7.50 -6.11
CA HIS A 90 -7.00 7.03 -7.29
C HIS A 90 -8.16 7.97 -7.66
N LYS A 91 -8.79 8.62 -6.68
CA LYS A 91 -9.93 9.53 -6.87
C LYS A 91 -9.56 11.01 -6.73
N SER A 92 -8.28 11.34 -6.65
CA SER A 92 -7.77 12.71 -6.45
C SER A 92 -8.42 13.44 -5.27
N LEU A 93 -8.68 12.72 -4.17
CA LEU A 93 -9.29 13.27 -2.97
C LEU A 93 -8.23 13.87 -2.05
N ASP A 94 -8.65 14.84 -1.26
CA ASP A 94 -7.83 15.39 -0.18
C ASP A 94 -7.63 14.32 0.91
N HIS A 95 -6.40 13.82 0.98
CA HIS A 95 -6.02 12.76 1.92
C HIS A 95 -6.31 13.15 3.38
N LYS A 96 -6.02 14.39 3.75
CA LYS A 96 -6.20 14.84 5.14
C LYS A 96 -7.68 14.89 5.50
N PHE A 97 -8.49 15.46 4.60
CA PHE A 97 -9.93 15.52 4.79
C PHE A 97 -10.57 14.12 4.87
N LEU A 98 -10.19 13.19 3.99
CA LEU A 98 -10.71 11.82 4.03
C LEU A 98 -10.30 11.09 5.32
N ALA A 99 -9.07 11.27 5.79
CA ALA A 99 -8.62 10.69 7.05
C ALA A 99 -9.40 11.25 8.25
N ASP A 100 -9.65 12.56 8.27
CA ASP A 100 -10.44 13.21 9.33
C ASP A 100 -11.89 12.71 9.33
N LEU A 101 -12.52 12.53 8.17
CA LEU A 101 -13.86 11.96 8.04
C LEU A 101 -13.96 10.53 8.58
N VAL A 102 -12.99 9.68 8.20
CA VAL A 102 -12.93 8.29 8.68
C VAL A 102 -12.69 8.23 10.18
N ARG A 103 -11.92 9.18 10.74
CA ARG A 103 -11.71 9.28 12.19
C ARG A 103 -13.00 9.63 12.95
N VAL A 104 -13.84 10.50 12.39
CA VAL A 104 -15.10 10.93 13.02
C VAL A 104 -16.18 9.87 12.88
N LEU A 105 -16.40 9.36 11.67
CA LEU A 105 -17.53 8.48 11.35
C LEU A 105 -17.24 6.99 11.56
N GLY A 106 -15.95 6.66 11.69
CA GLY A 106 -15.45 5.30 11.84
C GLY A 106 -15.31 4.55 10.51
N GLU A 107 -14.57 3.46 10.59
CA GLU A 107 -14.23 2.55 9.48
C GLU A 107 -15.45 1.82 8.90
N ARG A 108 -16.49 1.54 9.70
CA ARG A 108 -17.76 0.94 9.22
C ARG A 108 -18.46 1.80 8.16
N ARG A 109 -18.24 3.12 8.18
CA ARG A 109 -18.85 4.08 7.25
C ARG A 109 -17.87 4.58 6.18
N PHE A 110 -16.79 3.83 5.93
CA PHE A 110 -15.74 4.23 4.97
C PHE A 110 -16.28 4.62 3.57
N GLY A 111 -17.24 3.87 3.04
CA GLY A 111 -17.87 4.19 1.75
C GLY A 111 -18.69 5.50 1.77
N PHE A 112 -19.24 5.88 2.92
CA PHE A 112 -19.87 7.19 3.09
C PHE A 112 -18.82 8.31 3.17
N CYS A 113 -17.70 8.09 3.87
CA CYS A 113 -16.58 9.04 3.92
C CYS A 113 -16.02 9.33 2.51
N ILE A 114 -15.87 8.32 1.66
CA ILE A 114 -15.43 8.50 0.26
C ILE A 114 -16.42 9.38 -0.51
N ARG A 115 -17.72 9.10 -0.41
CA ARG A 115 -18.75 9.88 -1.10
C ARG A 115 -18.75 11.34 -0.66
N LEU A 116 -18.64 11.58 0.64
CA LEU A 116 -18.58 12.93 1.18
C LEU A 116 -17.32 13.68 0.70
N ALA A 117 -16.17 13.00 0.70
CA ALA A 117 -14.93 13.54 0.17
C ALA A 117 -15.02 13.86 -1.33
N GLN A 118 -15.76 13.07 -2.12
CA GLN A 118 -16.01 13.33 -3.53
C GLN A 118 -16.89 14.57 -3.75
N ILE A 119 -17.94 14.75 -2.95
CA ILE A 119 -18.81 15.93 -3.02
C ILE A 119 -18.02 17.22 -2.71
N HIS A 120 -17.11 17.16 -1.74
CA HIS A 120 -16.31 18.30 -1.30
C HIS A 120 -14.93 18.40 -1.96
N ILE A 121 -14.73 17.80 -3.14
CA ILE A 121 -13.42 17.77 -3.81
C ILE A 121 -12.89 19.19 -4.14
N ALA A 122 -13.78 20.08 -4.59
CA ALA A 122 -13.47 21.47 -4.94
C ALA A 122 -13.85 22.48 -3.83
N ALA A 123 -14.29 21.99 -2.67
CA ALA A 123 -14.72 22.85 -1.57
C ALA A 123 -13.52 23.57 -0.91
N SER A 124 -13.75 24.78 -0.41
CA SER A 124 -12.74 25.52 0.34
C SER A 124 -12.35 24.81 1.63
N ALA A 125 -11.17 25.11 2.15
CA ALA A 125 -10.70 24.54 3.41
C ALA A 125 -11.64 24.89 4.60
N GLU A 126 -12.28 26.06 4.56
CA GLU A 126 -13.25 26.48 5.59
C GLU A 126 -14.52 25.64 5.54
N MET A 127 -15.06 25.40 4.35
CA MET A 127 -16.25 24.55 4.18
C MET A 127 -15.97 23.11 4.64
N LYS A 128 -14.80 22.56 4.31
CA LYS A 128 -14.37 21.23 4.79
C LYS A 128 -14.31 21.17 6.32
N ARG A 129 -13.80 22.21 6.99
CA ARG A 129 -13.77 22.29 8.45
C ARG A 129 -15.16 22.39 9.06
N HIS A 130 -16.04 23.18 8.46
CA HIS A 130 -17.43 23.31 8.90
C HIS A 130 -18.15 21.97 8.87
N VAL A 131 -18.06 21.25 7.75
CA VAL A 131 -18.65 19.92 7.58
C VAL A 131 -18.11 18.92 8.62
N LEU A 132 -16.80 18.95 8.90
CA LEU A 132 -16.23 18.10 9.95
C LEU A 132 -16.78 18.44 11.33
N ALA A 133 -16.93 19.73 11.66
CA ALA A 133 -17.46 20.15 12.95
C ALA A 133 -18.93 19.75 13.13
N GLU A 134 -19.76 19.90 12.09
CA GLU A 134 -21.16 19.45 12.11
C GLU A 134 -21.27 17.93 12.32
N LEU A 135 -20.48 17.14 11.59
CA LEU A 135 -20.47 15.69 11.74
C LEU A 135 -20.00 15.27 13.14
N GLN A 136 -19.04 15.98 13.73
CA GLN A 136 -18.60 15.71 15.09
C GLN A 136 -19.69 15.99 16.12
N GLN A 137 -20.49 17.03 15.95
CA GLN A 137 -21.62 17.34 16.82
C GLN A 137 -22.72 16.28 16.71
N GLN A 138 -23.07 15.89 15.48
CA GLN A 138 -24.09 14.86 15.24
C GLN A 138 -23.72 13.50 15.85
N GLU A 139 -22.45 13.11 15.81
CA GLU A 139 -21.97 11.87 16.44
C GLU A 139 -21.86 11.97 17.97
N HIS A 140 -21.80 13.18 18.53
CA HIS A 140 -21.80 13.38 19.99
C HIS A 140 -23.21 13.33 20.58
N ASP A 141 -24.22 13.73 19.81
CA ASP A 141 -25.63 13.77 20.19
C ASP A 141 -26.36 12.41 20.02
N ASN A 142 -25.72 11.42 19.40
CA ASN A 142 -26.29 10.10 19.06
C ASN A 142 -25.56 8.95 19.78
#